data_AF-A0A0M0L7X3-F1
#
_entry.id   AF-A0A0M0L7X3-F1
#
_cell.length_a   1.000
_cell.length_b   1.000
_cell.length_c   1.000
_cell.angle_alpha   90.00
_cell.angle_beta   90.00
_cell.angle_gamma   90.00
#
_symmetry.space_group_name_H-M   'P 1'
#
loop_
_entity.id
_entity.type
_entity.pdbx_description
1 polymer ?
#
loop_
_entity_poly.entity_id
_entity_poly.type
_entity_poly.pdbx_seq_one_letter_code
_entity_poly.pdbx_strand_id
1 'polypeptide(L)'
;MEKVSKAQLESLKNKKGAQYKVDGNRKIERVESTKGTVKYTGGRTQKELDDLAGDPSHGGRIEGQGIKEREIGLELESRGDLGRIIRDQKADKGAEFIDTVTEKKWDVKSFESYPNGHTSPKKGAFTVDNAMKKIKKEFERGHNVILDDRNLTPEHTKQLKEAIQKEGISDKIIWYP
;
A
#
# COMPACT_ATOMS: atom_id res chain seq x y z
N MET A 1 47.93 -10.75 0.35
CA MET A 1 46.86 -10.54 1.37
C MET A 1 46.70 -9.04 1.55
N GLU A 2 45.71 -8.46 0.88
CA GLU A 2 45.51 -7.01 0.88
C GLU A 2 44.62 -6.62 2.07
N LYS A 3 45.12 -5.76 2.94
CA LYS A 3 44.38 -5.27 4.11
C LYS A 3 43.36 -4.23 3.64
N VAL A 4 42.08 -4.51 3.84
CA VAL A 4 41.00 -3.58 3.52
C VAL A 4 41.11 -2.34 4.42
N SER A 5 41.04 -1.16 3.83
CA SER A 5 41.18 0.12 4.53
C SER A 5 39.97 0.42 5.42
N LYS A 6 40.14 1.23 6.48
CA LYS A 6 39.03 1.68 7.35
C LYS A 6 37.91 2.38 6.55
N ALA A 7 38.25 3.12 5.50
CA ALA A 7 37.29 3.81 4.64
C ALA A 7 36.37 2.84 3.87
N GLN A 8 36.90 1.71 3.40
CA GLN A 8 36.10 0.66 2.76
C GLN A 8 35.16 -0.03 3.76
N LEU A 9 35.63 -0.26 4.99
CA LEU A 9 34.83 -0.79 6.10
C LEU A 9 33.64 0.12 6.47
N GLU A 10 33.84 1.44 6.48
CA GLU A 10 32.77 2.42 6.75
C GLU A 10 31.73 2.44 5.61
N SER A 11 32.17 2.33 4.35
CA SER A 11 31.25 2.32 3.19
C SER A 11 30.34 1.09 3.14
N LEU A 12 30.77 -0.04 3.71
CA LEU A 12 30.02 -1.30 3.74
C LEU A 12 28.94 -1.32 4.82
N LYS A 13 29.14 -0.61 5.94
CA LYS A 13 28.13 -0.47 7.01
C LYS A 13 26.90 0.34 6.59
N ASN A 14 27.03 1.20 5.57
CA ASN A 14 25.95 2.08 5.09
C ASN A 14 25.09 1.47 3.97
N LYS A 15 25.36 0.25 3.50
CA LYS A 15 24.47 -0.43 2.55
C LYS A 15 23.31 -1.07 3.31
N LYS A 16 22.11 -0.48 3.16
CA LYS A 16 20.85 -0.93 3.77
C LYS A 16 20.66 -2.44 3.57
N GLY A 17 20.57 -3.19 4.67
CA GLY A 17 20.12 -4.58 4.69
C GLY A 17 21.15 -5.64 5.14
N ALA A 18 22.43 -5.31 5.29
CA ALA A 18 23.43 -6.27 5.75
C ALA A 18 23.96 -5.93 7.16
N GLN A 19 23.60 -6.74 8.16
CA GLN A 19 24.25 -6.70 9.48
C GLN A 19 25.51 -7.58 9.44
N TYR A 20 26.67 -6.95 9.58
CA TYR A 20 27.95 -7.64 9.74
C TYR A 20 28.35 -7.61 11.22
N LYS A 21 28.61 -8.79 11.81
CA LYS A 21 29.30 -8.86 13.10
C LYS A 21 30.81 -8.85 12.86
N VAL A 22 31.53 -8.03 13.60
CA VAL A 22 32.99 -7.97 13.56
C VAL A 22 33.50 -8.63 14.83
N ASP A 23 33.85 -9.90 14.75
CA ASP A 23 34.64 -10.53 15.81
C ASP A 23 36.12 -10.19 15.58
N GLY A 24 36.87 -10.04 16.67
CA GLY A 24 38.20 -9.44 16.78
C GLY A 24 39.34 -10.09 15.97
N ASN A 25 39.04 -10.94 15.00
CA ASN A 25 39.96 -11.44 14.00
C ASN A 25 39.32 -11.29 12.62
N ARG A 26 39.87 -10.40 11.78
CA ARG A 26 39.37 -9.87 10.48
C ARG A 26 38.87 -10.93 9.47
N LYS A 27 37.78 -11.63 9.77
CA LYS A 27 37.08 -12.55 8.87
C LYS A 27 35.64 -12.07 8.77
N ILE A 28 35.23 -11.66 7.57
CA ILE A 28 33.84 -11.30 7.27
C ILE A 28 33.16 -12.59 6.82
N GLU A 29 32.37 -13.20 7.70
CA GLU A 29 31.49 -14.29 7.29
C GLU A 29 30.11 -13.74 6.93
N ARG A 30 29.63 -14.11 5.75
CA ARG A 30 28.28 -13.78 5.27
C ARG A 30 27.30 -14.60 6.12
N VAL A 31 26.62 -13.94 7.04
CA VAL A 31 25.46 -14.55 7.71
C VAL A 31 24.34 -14.57 6.68
N GLU A 32 24.09 -15.73 6.06
CA GLU A 32 22.88 -15.92 5.29
C GLU A 32 21.69 -15.93 6.25
N SER A 33 20.99 -14.81 6.30
CA SER A 33 19.75 -14.67 7.07
C SER A 33 18.63 -15.43 6.35
N THR A 34 18.40 -16.68 6.75
CA THR A 34 17.10 -17.34 6.55
C THR A 34 16.12 -16.76 7.59
N LYS A 35 15.31 -15.75 7.23
CA LYS A 35 14.16 -15.28 8.04
C LYS A 35 13.29 -14.30 7.26
N GLY A 36 11.96 -14.51 7.33
CA GLY A 36 10.92 -13.84 6.55
C GLY A 36 11.06 -12.32 6.47
N THR A 37 10.68 -11.79 5.30
CA THR A 37 10.61 -10.36 5.01
C THR A 37 9.96 -9.58 6.15
N VAL A 38 10.74 -8.77 6.85
CA VAL A 38 10.21 -7.81 7.83
C VAL A 38 9.30 -6.85 7.07
N LYS A 39 8.00 -6.91 7.32
CA LYS A 39 7.01 -6.06 6.66
C LYS A 39 7.27 -4.60 7.03
N TYR A 40 7.23 -3.71 6.04
CA TYR A 40 7.43 -2.28 6.26
C TYR A 40 6.35 -1.71 7.19
N THR A 41 6.75 -0.92 8.19
CA THR A 41 5.84 -0.24 9.13
C THR A 41 5.95 1.29 9.07
N GLY A 42 6.92 1.83 8.32
CA GLY A 42 7.26 3.25 8.36
C GLY A 42 7.73 3.75 9.74
N GLY A 43 8.30 2.85 10.54
CA GLY A 43 8.77 3.15 11.90
C GLY A 43 7.64 3.33 12.92
N ARG A 44 6.40 2.94 12.57
CA ARG A 44 5.23 2.99 13.47
C ARG A 44 5.31 1.94 14.57
N THR A 45 4.77 2.31 15.73
CA THR A 45 4.44 1.42 16.85
C THR A 45 3.24 0.53 16.51
N GLN A 46 3.01 -0.52 17.30
CA GLN A 46 1.83 -1.38 17.11
C GLN A 46 0.52 -0.57 17.21
N LYS A 47 0.44 0.37 18.17
CA LYS A 47 -0.75 1.22 18.31
C LYS A 47 -1.00 2.04 17.04
N GLU A 48 0.03 2.64 16.45
CA GLU A 48 -0.12 3.39 15.19
C GLU A 48 -0.53 2.49 14.02
N LEU A 49 -0.06 1.23 14.00
CA LEU A 49 -0.50 0.24 13.01
C LEU A 49 -1.96 -0.20 13.24
N ASP A 50 -2.40 -0.22 14.49
CA ASP A 50 -3.77 -0.54 14.87
C ASP A 50 -4.70 0.64 14.53
N ASP A 51 -4.26 1.88 14.77
CA ASP A 51 -4.97 3.10 14.39
C ASP A 51 -5.16 3.20 12.86
N LEU A 52 -4.17 2.77 12.07
CA LEU A 52 -4.31 2.68 10.61
C LEU A 52 -5.34 1.63 10.17
N ALA A 53 -5.55 0.56 10.96
CA ALA A 53 -6.47 -0.51 10.61
C ALA A 53 -7.88 -0.33 11.20
N GLY A 54 -8.05 0.47 12.26
CA GLY A 54 -9.34 0.67 12.91
C GLY A 54 -10.28 1.58 12.12
N ASP A 55 -11.46 1.09 11.76
CA ASP A 55 -12.46 1.87 11.00
C ASP A 55 -13.30 2.76 11.95
N PRO A 56 -13.21 4.11 11.85
CA PRO A 56 -13.99 5.02 12.68
C PRO A 56 -15.50 4.85 12.54
N SER A 57 -15.98 4.46 11.34
CA SER A 57 -17.39 4.22 11.04
C SER A 57 -17.97 3.05 11.84
N HIS A 58 -17.09 2.13 12.29
CA HIS A 58 -17.44 0.96 13.09
C HIS A 58 -16.94 1.05 14.55
N GLY A 59 -16.65 2.27 15.02
CA GLY A 59 -16.20 2.54 16.39
C GLY A 59 -14.73 2.19 16.64
N GLY A 60 -13.89 2.24 15.60
CA GLY A 60 -12.46 1.95 15.70
C GLY A 60 -12.13 0.45 15.73
N ARG A 61 -13.09 -0.42 15.40
CA ARG A 61 -12.85 -1.87 15.33
C ARG A 61 -11.84 -2.19 14.23
N ILE A 62 -10.95 -3.14 14.53
CA ILE A 62 -9.97 -3.67 13.57
C ILE A 62 -10.53 -4.95 13.00
N GLU A 63 -10.80 -4.94 11.70
CA GLU A 63 -11.33 -6.08 10.95
C GLU A 63 -10.38 -6.46 9.82
N GLY A 64 -10.64 -7.62 9.18
CA GLY A 64 -9.80 -8.11 8.09
C GLY A 64 -9.67 -7.11 6.93
N GLN A 65 -10.74 -6.35 6.64
CA GLN A 65 -10.71 -5.30 5.63
C GLN A 65 -9.76 -4.15 6.01
N GLY A 66 -9.89 -3.59 7.22
CA GLY A 66 -9.00 -2.52 7.69
C GLY A 66 -7.53 -2.94 7.79
N ILE A 67 -7.27 -4.21 8.14
CA ILE A 67 -5.90 -4.77 8.07
C ILE A 67 -5.38 -4.78 6.63
N LYS A 68 -6.19 -5.24 5.67
CA LYS A 68 -5.83 -5.26 4.25
C LYS A 68 -5.56 -3.84 3.73
N GLU A 69 -6.39 -2.87 4.08
CA GLU A 69 -6.25 -1.47 3.66
C GLU A 69 -4.97 -0.85 4.23
N ARG A 70 -4.69 -1.04 5.53
CA ARG A 70 -3.42 -0.62 6.15
C ARG A 70 -2.21 -1.16 5.39
N GLU A 71 -2.25 -2.44 5.02
CA GLU A 71 -1.13 -3.07 4.33
C GLU A 71 -0.87 -2.47 2.96
N ILE A 72 -1.94 -2.20 2.21
CA ILE A 72 -1.87 -1.46 0.93
C ILE A 72 -1.23 -0.09 1.18
N GLY A 73 -1.77 0.70 2.11
CA GLY A 73 -1.27 2.04 2.40
C GLY A 73 0.21 2.07 2.80
N LEU A 74 0.65 1.14 3.65
CA LEU A 74 2.05 1.02 4.06
C LEU A 74 2.97 0.59 2.92
N GLU A 75 2.52 -0.29 2.04
CA GLU A 75 3.29 -0.68 0.87
C GLU A 75 3.45 0.50 -0.10
N LEU A 76 2.38 1.25 -0.37
CA LEU A 76 2.42 2.47 -1.17
C LEU A 76 3.36 3.54 -0.59
N GLU A 77 3.31 3.73 0.74
CA GLU A 77 4.26 4.59 1.46
C GLU A 77 5.70 4.10 1.29
N SER A 78 5.94 2.78 1.37
CA SER A 78 7.28 2.20 1.20
C SER A 78 7.84 2.37 -0.21
N ARG A 79 6.97 2.40 -1.23
CA ARG A 79 7.32 2.64 -2.64
C ARG A 79 7.55 4.12 -2.95
N GLY A 80 7.07 5.01 -2.07
CA GLY A 80 7.10 6.46 -2.25
C GLY A 80 5.93 7.01 -3.07
N ASP A 81 4.92 6.19 -3.38
CA ASP A 81 3.69 6.65 -4.05
C ASP A 81 2.81 7.48 -3.11
N LEU A 82 2.93 7.23 -1.81
CA LEU A 82 2.34 8.02 -0.73
C LEU A 82 3.46 8.57 0.17
N GLY A 83 3.22 9.75 0.74
CA GLY A 83 3.95 10.21 1.92
C GLY A 83 3.53 9.45 3.18
N ARG A 84 3.84 9.99 4.37
CA ARG A 84 3.45 9.37 5.63
C ARG A 84 1.92 9.40 5.77
N ILE A 85 1.28 8.24 5.84
CA ILE A 85 -0.19 8.15 5.98
C ILE A 85 -0.66 8.11 7.44
N ILE A 86 -1.86 8.64 7.67
CA ILE A 86 -2.67 8.46 8.89
C ILE A 86 -4.09 8.06 8.50
N ARG A 87 -4.82 7.41 9.41
CA ARG A 87 -6.25 7.09 9.25
C ARG A 87 -7.09 8.37 9.26
N ASP A 88 -7.98 8.56 8.28
CA ASP A 88 -8.97 9.63 8.35
C ASP A 88 -9.97 9.30 9.47
N GLN A 89 -10.11 10.18 10.47
CA GLN A 89 -10.96 9.94 11.65
C GLN A 89 -12.44 10.26 11.40
N LYS A 90 -12.80 10.71 10.20
CA LYS A 90 -14.18 11.06 9.86
C LYS A 90 -15.04 9.80 9.72
N ALA A 91 -15.93 9.57 10.70
CA ALA A 91 -16.77 8.37 10.78
C ALA A 91 -17.87 8.25 9.69
N ASP A 92 -18.35 9.34 9.10
CA ASP A 92 -19.27 9.26 7.94
C ASP A 92 -18.58 9.80 6.69
N LYS A 93 -18.47 8.94 5.66
CA LYS A 93 -17.87 9.27 4.35
C LYS A 93 -16.47 9.88 4.49
N GLY A 94 -15.69 9.42 5.46
CA GLY A 94 -14.25 9.65 5.50
C GLY A 94 -13.56 8.90 4.36
N ALA A 95 -12.32 9.30 4.06
CA ALA A 95 -11.44 8.48 3.24
C ALA A 95 -10.83 7.36 4.09
N GLU A 96 -10.01 6.51 3.48
CA GLU A 96 -9.24 5.52 4.23
C GLU A 96 -8.06 6.21 4.93
N PHE A 97 -7.28 6.97 4.16
CA PHE A 97 -6.06 7.62 4.61
C PHE A 97 -6.00 9.11 4.29
N ILE A 98 -5.23 9.83 5.08
CA ILE A 98 -4.70 11.15 4.76
C ILE A 98 -3.19 11.00 4.60
N ASP A 99 -2.66 11.39 3.43
CA ASP A 99 -1.22 11.55 3.26
C ASP A 99 -0.80 12.87 3.89
N THR A 100 0.00 12.82 4.95
CA THR A 100 0.41 14.00 5.72
C THR A 100 1.41 14.91 4.99
N VAL A 101 2.00 14.44 3.88
CA VAL A 101 2.92 15.25 3.07
C VAL A 101 2.15 16.08 2.06
N THR A 102 1.14 15.49 1.42
CA THR A 102 0.36 16.16 0.36
C THR A 102 -0.99 16.67 0.82
N GLU A 103 -1.40 16.34 2.05
CA GLU A 103 -2.73 16.56 2.64
C GLU A 103 -3.89 15.92 1.85
N LYS A 104 -3.57 15.12 0.83
CA LYS A 104 -4.57 14.43 0.01
C LYS A 104 -5.20 13.28 0.78
N LYS A 105 -6.51 13.15 0.60
CA LYS A 105 -7.31 12.04 1.11
C LYS A 105 -7.35 10.91 0.10
N TRP A 106 -7.13 9.68 0.55
CA TRP A 106 -7.09 8.50 -0.30
C TRP A 106 -8.06 7.45 0.21
N ASP A 107 -8.95 6.98 -0.66
CA ASP A 107 -9.85 5.86 -0.42
C ASP A 107 -9.37 4.63 -1.19
N VAL A 108 -9.47 3.44 -0.58
CA VAL A 108 -9.06 2.18 -1.22
C VAL A 108 -10.29 1.52 -1.85
N LYS A 109 -10.20 1.21 -3.14
CA LYS A 109 -11.22 0.41 -3.85
C LYS A 109 -10.60 -0.89 -4.37
N SER A 110 -11.18 -2.00 -3.95
CA SER A 110 -10.90 -3.32 -4.52
C SER A 110 -12.03 -3.75 -5.44
N PHE A 111 -11.66 -4.37 -6.56
CA PHE A 111 -12.58 -4.97 -7.51
C PHE A 111 -12.18 -6.43 -7.77
N GLU A 112 -13.16 -7.24 -8.15
CA GLU A 112 -12.94 -8.66 -8.44
C GLU A 112 -13.61 -9.03 -9.75
N SER A 113 -12.86 -9.66 -10.66
CA SER A 113 -13.40 -10.06 -11.97
C SER A 113 -14.54 -11.05 -11.81
N TYR A 114 -14.34 -12.08 -10.99
CA TYR A 114 -15.26 -13.21 -10.88
C TYR A 114 -15.44 -13.65 -9.41
N PRO A 115 -16.11 -12.85 -8.56
CA PRO A 115 -16.30 -13.17 -7.16
C PRO A 115 -17.05 -14.49 -7.01
N ASN A 116 -16.43 -15.44 -6.30
CA ASN A 116 -16.93 -16.82 -6.16
C ASN A 116 -17.29 -17.47 -7.52
N GLY A 117 -16.53 -17.16 -8.57
CA GLY A 117 -16.76 -17.66 -9.93
C GLY A 117 -17.96 -17.05 -10.65
N HIS A 118 -18.60 -16.01 -10.09
CA HIS A 118 -19.73 -15.36 -10.73
C HIS A 118 -19.31 -14.34 -11.78
N THR A 119 -20.00 -14.34 -12.93
CA THR A 119 -19.80 -13.36 -14.01
C THR A 119 -20.84 -12.24 -14.02
N SER A 120 -21.88 -12.35 -13.19
CA SER A 120 -22.96 -11.36 -13.16
C SER A 120 -22.60 -10.17 -12.28
N PRO A 121 -22.77 -8.91 -12.76
CA PRO A 121 -22.55 -7.72 -11.95
C PRO A 121 -23.45 -7.65 -10.70
N LYS A 122 -24.65 -8.25 -10.76
CA LYS A 122 -25.56 -8.35 -9.61
C LYS A 122 -24.97 -9.18 -8.46
N LYS A 123 -24.01 -10.05 -8.76
CA LYS A 123 -23.26 -10.86 -7.79
C LYS A 123 -21.86 -10.30 -7.49
N GLY A 124 -21.62 -9.05 -7.87
CA GLY A 124 -20.36 -8.34 -7.59
C GLY A 124 -19.30 -8.44 -8.66
N ALA A 125 -19.54 -9.16 -9.77
CA ALA A 125 -18.56 -9.26 -10.85
C ALA A 125 -18.21 -7.88 -11.40
N PHE A 126 -16.93 -7.69 -11.70
CA PHE A 126 -16.41 -6.44 -12.22
C PHE A 126 -17.15 -6.01 -13.50
N THR A 127 -17.47 -4.73 -13.56
CA THR A 127 -17.71 -4.01 -14.81
C THR A 127 -17.03 -2.66 -14.72
N VAL A 128 -16.59 -2.14 -15.87
CA VAL A 128 -16.02 -0.80 -15.97
C VAL A 128 -17.00 0.24 -15.44
N ASP A 129 -18.27 0.17 -15.81
CA ASP A 129 -19.29 1.14 -15.40
C ASP A 129 -19.47 1.20 -13.88
N ASN A 130 -19.54 0.04 -13.21
CA ASN A 130 -19.69 -0.01 -11.76
C ASN A 130 -18.42 0.48 -11.05
N ALA A 131 -17.25 0.15 -11.58
CA ALA A 131 -15.99 0.62 -11.04
C ALA A 131 -15.86 2.14 -11.17
N MET A 132 -16.10 2.68 -12.36
CA MET A 132 -16.07 4.12 -12.63
C MET A 132 -17.10 4.88 -11.79
N LYS A 133 -18.30 4.33 -11.60
CA LYS A 133 -19.31 4.92 -10.70
C LYS A 133 -18.82 5.02 -9.26
N LYS A 134 -18.17 3.97 -8.74
CA LYS A 134 -17.60 3.98 -7.39
C LYS A 134 -16.43 4.97 -7.26
N ILE A 135 -15.55 5.03 -8.26
CA ILE A 135 -14.44 6.00 -8.31
C ILE A 135 -14.98 7.44 -8.29
N LYS A 136 -15.92 7.77 -9.18
CA LYS A 136 -16.52 9.11 -9.27
C LYS A 136 -17.19 9.53 -7.95
N LYS A 137 -17.83 8.59 -7.24
CA LYS A 137 -18.42 8.86 -5.92
C LYS A 137 -17.39 9.25 -4.86
N GLU A 138 -16.17 8.72 -4.92
CA GLU A 138 -15.09 9.15 -4.02
C GLU A 138 -14.58 10.55 -4.39
N PHE A 139 -14.54 10.87 -5.68
CA PHE A 139 -14.17 12.22 -6.13
C PHE A 139 -15.19 13.27 -5.72
N GLU A 140 -16.49 12.94 -5.73
CA GLU A 140 -17.57 13.81 -5.21
C GLU A 140 -17.38 14.14 -3.72
N ARG A 141 -16.65 13.30 -2.97
CA ARG A 141 -16.31 13.51 -1.56
C ARG A 141 -14.96 14.23 -1.36
N GLY A 142 -14.26 14.54 -2.45
CA GLY A 142 -12.93 15.16 -2.42
C GLY A 142 -11.81 14.17 -2.12
N HIS A 143 -12.02 12.88 -2.34
CA HIS A 143 -10.99 11.85 -2.16
C HIS A 143 -10.29 11.56 -3.48
N ASN A 144 -9.04 11.12 -3.42
CA ASN A 144 -8.37 10.37 -4.47
C ASN A 144 -8.56 8.87 -4.23
N VAL A 145 -8.22 8.03 -5.21
CA VAL A 145 -8.49 6.59 -5.12
C VAL A 145 -7.22 5.76 -5.32
N ILE A 146 -7.03 4.79 -4.43
CA ILE A 146 -6.09 3.67 -4.59
C ILE A 146 -6.89 2.49 -5.15
N LEU A 147 -6.45 1.94 -6.28
CA LEU A 147 -7.09 0.79 -6.92
C LEU A 147 -6.30 -0.48 -6.67
N ASP A 148 -6.87 -1.38 -5.87
CA ASP A 148 -6.35 -2.74 -5.64
C ASP A 148 -6.85 -3.66 -6.76
N ASP A 149 -5.98 -3.97 -7.72
CA ASP A 149 -6.28 -4.74 -8.92
C ASP A 149 -5.89 -6.23 -8.84
N ARG A 150 -5.41 -6.71 -7.68
CA ARG A 150 -4.97 -8.11 -7.49
C ARG A 150 -6.00 -9.17 -7.87
N ASN A 151 -7.28 -8.83 -7.75
CA ASN A 151 -8.40 -9.74 -8.04
C ASN A 151 -9.05 -9.45 -9.41
N LEU A 152 -8.46 -8.55 -10.21
CA LEU A 152 -8.84 -8.34 -11.59
C LEU A 152 -7.99 -9.22 -12.53
N THR A 153 -8.62 -9.62 -13.63
CA THR A 153 -7.91 -10.23 -14.74
C THR A 153 -7.16 -9.15 -15.52
N PRO A 154 -6.07 -9.48 -16.22
CA PRO A 154 -5.32 -8.50 -17.01
C PRO A 154 -6.19 -7.72 -18.00
N GLU A 155 -7.18 -8.38 -18.62
CA GLU A 155 -8.13 -7.75 -19.53
C GLU A 155 -9.02 -6.71 -18.82
N HIS A 156 -9.59 -7.05 -17.66
CA HIS A 156 -10.42 -6.10 -16.91
C HIS A 156 -9.60 -4.93 -16.34
N THR A 157 -8.37 -5.20 -15.89
CA THR A 157 -7.43 -4.14 -15.49
C THR A 157 -7.14 -3.19 -16.65
N LYS A 158 -6.89 -3.73 -17.85
CA LYS A 158 -6.68 -2.92 -19.06
C LYS A 158 -7.90 -2.07 -19.39
N GLN A 159 -9.10 -2.65 -19.41
CA GLN A 159 -10.34 -1.92 -19.67
C GLN A 159 -10.57 -0.79 -18.66
N LEU A 160 -10.27 -1.01 -17.38
CA LEU A 160 -10.38 0.03 -16.36
C LEU A 160 -9.36 1.14 -16.56
N LYS A 161 -8.10 0.80 -16.88
CA LYS A 161 -7.03 1.77 -17.20
C LYS A 161 -7.41 2.65 -18.39
N GLU A 162 -7.92 2.05 -19.46
CA GLU A 162 -8.38 2.78 -20.64
C GLU A 162 -9.55 3.73 -20.32
N ALA A 163 -10.52 3.28 -19.51
CA ALA A 163 -11.64 4.12 -19.09
C ALA A 163 -11.19 5.32 -18.22
N ILE A 164 -10.29 5.08 -17.26
CA ILE A 164 -9.71 6.12 -16.40
C ILE A 164 -8.91 7.13 -17.24
N GLN A 165 -8.11 6.66 -18.20
CA GLN A 165 -7.35 7.52 -19.09
C GLN A 165 -8.26 8.37 -19.99
N LYS A 166 -9.30 7.76 -20.56
CA LYS A 166 -10.28 8.45 -21.42
C LYS A 166 -11.02 9.55 -20.68
N GLU A 167 -11.29 9.37 -19.39
CA GLU A 167 -11.95 10.37 -18.53
C GLU A 167 -10.97 11.43 -17.99
N GLY A 168 -9.66 11.28 -18.23
CA GLY A 168 -8.65 12.28 -17.84
C GLY A 168 -8.45 12.40 -16.33
N ILE A 169 -8.70 11.33 -15.58
CA ILE A 169 -8.65 11.30 -14.10
C ILE A 169 -7.46 10.51 -13.54
N SER A 170 -6.50 10.14 -14.38
CA SER A 170 -5.36 9.30 -14.00
C SER A 170 -4.48 9.91 -12.90
N ASP A 171 -4.44 11.24 -12.78
CA ASP A 171 -3.67 11.98 -11.77
C ASP A 171 -4.21 11.83 -10.34
N LYS A 172 -5.45 11.35 -10.19
CA LYS A 172 -6.12 11.09 -8.90
C LYS A 172 -6.15 9.61 -8.52
N ILE A 173 -5.44 8.77 -9.26
CA ILE A 173 -5.43 7.33 -9.09
C ILE A 173 -4.02 6.85 -8.77
N ILE A 174 -3.89 5.98 -7.77
CA ILE A 174 -2.72 5.11 -7.57
C ILE A 174 -3.16 3.68 -7.82
N TRP A 175 -2.37 2.93 -8.59
CA TRP A 175 -2.59 1.50 -8.81
C TRP A 175 -1.80 0.68 -7.79
N TYR A 176 -2.40 -0.41 -7.33
CA TYR A 176 -1.80 -1.36 -6.41
C TYR A 176 -2.10 -2.81 -6.83
N PRO A 177 -1.10 -3.71 -6.79
CA PRO A 177 0.32 -3.43 -6.59
C PRO A 177 0.93 -2.67 -7.77
#